data_AF-A0A8J2XS55-F1
#
_entry.id   AF-A0A8J2XS55-F1
#
_cell.length_a   1.000
_cell.length_b   1.000
_cell.length_c   1.000
_cell.angle_alpha   90.00
_cell.angle_beta   90.00
_cell.angle_gamma   90.00
#
_symmetry.space_group_name_H-M   'P 1'
#
loop_
_entity.id
_entity.type
_entity.pdbx_description
1 polymer ?
#
loop_
_entity_poly.entity_id
_entity_poly.type
_entity_poly.pdbx_seq_one_letter_code
_entity_poly.pdbx_strand_id
1 'polypeptide(L)'
;MTPDKESLYNYGVDLKPFLDTAFYKPTMLHRTIHSKEEYLCNIALVLIVPNNGAVVTGFVLKGQDLFYSISIGKQIDSALIPCGQIVFKK
;
A
#
# COMPACT_ATOMS: atom_id res chain seq x y z
N MET A 1 -5.87 10.78 0.92
CA MET A 1 -5.02 11.82 0.29
C MET A 1 -5.92 12.92 -0.23
N THR A 2 -5.47 14.17 -0.26
CA THR A 2 -6.14 15.24 -1.02
C THR A 2 -5.19 15.68 -2.16
N PRO A 3 -5.71 16.07 -3.35
CA PRO A 3 -4.87 16.36 -4.52
C PRO A 3 -3.80 17.45 -4.27
N ASP A 4 -4.06 18.41 -3.39
CA ASP A 4 -3.11 19.46 -2.97
C ASP A 4 -1.84 18.90 -2.31
N LYS A 5 -1.90 17.68 -1.75
CA LYS A 5 -0.74 17.04 -1.11
C LYS A 5 0.17 16.31 -2.09
N GLU A 6 -0.24 16.12 -3.34
CA GLU A 6 0.51 15.34 -4.32
C GLU A 6 1.89 15.93 -4.62
N SER A 7 1.99 17.26 -4.64
CA SER A 7 3.23 18.00 -4.92
C SER A 7 4.16 18.12 -3.71
N LEU A 8 3.70 17.76 -2.52
CA LEU A 8 4.49 17.89 -1.30
C LEU A 8 5.46 16.72 -1.15
N TYR A 9 6.60 17.00 -0.53
CA TYR A 9 7.56 15.95 -0.15
C TYR A 9 6.86 14.87 0.71
N ASN A 10 7.07 13.60 0.37
CA ASN A 10 6.37 12.45 0.95
C ASN A 10 4.85 12.60 1.02
N TYR A 11 4.28 13.33 0.05
CA TYR A 11 2.87 13.65 -0.01
C TYR A 11 2.31 14.35 1.23
N GLY A 12 3.16 15.15 1.89
CA GLY A 12 2.82 15.86 3.12
C GLY A 12 2.61 14.93 4.33
N VAL A 13 3.15 13.70 4.28
CA VAL A 13 3.11 12.73 5.39
C VAL A 13 4.48 12.67 6.06
N ASP A 14 4.53 13.01 7.35
CA ASP A 14 5.69 12.71 8.18
C ASP A 14 5.59 11.26 8.68
N LEU A 15 6.33 10.37 8.01
CA LEU A 15 6.33 8.94 8.34
C LEU A 15 7.21 8.62 9.56
N LYS A 16 8.14 9.51 9.95
CA LYS A 16 9.14 9.19 10.97
C LYS A 16 8.50 8.84 12.33
N PRO A 17 7.54 9.60 12.88
CA PRO A 17 6.90 9.25 14.16
C PRO A 17 6.20 7.88 14.12
N PHE A 18 5.61 7.54 12.98
CA PHE A 18 4.95 6.25 12.79
C PHE A 18 5.97 5.11 12.75
N LEU A 19 7.06 5.27 11.99
CA LEU A 19 8.14 4.28 11.91
C LEU A 19 8.83 4.11 13.28
N ASP A 20 9.02 5.17 14.05
CA ASP A 20 9.70 5.09 15.35
C ASP A 20 8.89 4.31 16.40
N THR A 21 7.55 4.32 16.31
CA THR A 21 6.67 3.84 17.40
C THR A 21 5.78 2.64 17.04
N ALA A 22 5.55 2.42 15.74
CA ALA A 22 4.57 1.46 15.24
C ALA A 22 5.09 0.56 14.11
N PHE A 23 6.39 0.58 13.79
CA PHE A 23 6.95 -0.22 12.67
C PHE A 23 6.57 -1.70 12.72
N TYR A 24 6.63 -2.31 13.91
CA TYR A 24 6.32 -3.74 14.09
C TYR A 24 4.86 -4.00 14.48
N LYS A 25 4.02 -2.96 14.55
CA LYS A 25 2.62 -3.10 14.94
C LYS A 25 1.78 -3.22 13.67
N PRO A 26 1.17 -4.39 13.41
CA PRO A 26 0.26 -4.51 12.28
C PRO A 26 -0.92 -3.54 12.49
N THR A 27 -1.24 -2.80 11.44
CA THR A 27 -2.42 -1.94 11.40
C THR A 27 -3.42 -2.51 10.41
N MET A 28 -4.71 -2.28 10.68
CA MET A 28 -5.79 -2.68 9.79
C MET A 28 -6.67 -1.48 9.53
N LEU A 29 -6.97 -1.23 8.25
CA LEU A 29 -7.95 -0.24 7.83
C LEU A 29 -9.22 -0.97 7.43
N HIS A 30 -10.33 -0.68 8.12
CA HIS A 30 -11.66 -1.11 7.70
C HIS A 30 -12.48 0.10 7.29
N ARG A 31 -12.94 0.10 6.04
CA ARG A 31 -13.69 1.22 5.45
C ARG A 31 -14.78 0.69 4.53
N THR A 32 -15.99 1.24 4.66
CA THR A 32 -17.05 1.12 3.64
C THR A 32 -16.97 2.35 2.74
N ILE A 33 -17.00 2.14 1.42
CA ILE A 33 -17.08 3.20 0.41
C ILE A 33 -18.49 3.11 -0.18
N HIS A 34 -19.28 4.17 -0.03
CA HIS A 34 -20.64 4.19 -0.57
C HIS A 34 -20.66 4.52 -2.07
N SER A 35 -21.81 4.31 -2.70
CA SER A 35 -22.01 4.73 -4.10
C SER A 35 -21.73 6.22 -4.25
N LYS A 36 -20.94 6.58 -5.27
CA LYS A 36 -20.47 7.96 -5.55
C LYS A 36 -19.51 8.53 -4.51
N GLU A 37 -18.98 7.71 -3.60
CA GLU A 37 -17.84 8.10 -2.77
C GLU A 37 -16.54 7.59 -3.37
N GLU A 38 -15.47 8.34 -3.10
CA GLU A 38 -14.11 7.97 -3.47
C GLU A 38 -13.25 7.88 -2.20
N TYR A 39 -12.28 6.99 -2.21
CA TYR A 39 -11.34 6.85 -1.12
C TYR A 39 -9.92 6.73 -1.64
N LEU A 40 -9.07 7.65 -1.18
CA LEU A 40 -7.65 7.70 -1.52
C LEU A 40 -6.82 7.20 -0.34
N CYS A 41 -6.11 6.09 -0.53
CA CYS A 41 -5.17 5.53 0.45
C CYS A 41 -3.72 5.69 -0.02
N ASN A 42 -2.79 5.79 0.94
CA ASN A 42 -1.36 5.81 0.69
C ASN A 42 -0.71 4.56 1.25
N ILE A 43 0.27 4.03 0.53
CA ILE A 43 1.01 2.84 0.91
C ILE A 43 2.47 3.19 0.88
N ALA A 44 3.11 3.11 2.04
CA ALA A 44 4.54 3.24 2.15
C ALA A 44 5.16 1.84 2.14
N LEU A 45 6.11 1.61 1.24
CA LEU A 45 6.92 0.40 1.21
C LEU A 45 8.28 0.71 1.84
N VAL A 46 8.64 -0.03 2.88
CA VAL A 46 10.00 -0.03 3.42
C VAL A 46 10.70 -1.27 2.88
N LEU A 47 11.79 -1.06 2.14
CA LEU A 47 12.49 -2.11 1.43
C LEU A 47 13.99 -2.01 1.70
N ILE A 48 14.61 -3.15 2.05
CA ILE A 48 16.06 -3.31 2.09
C ILE A 48 16.43 -4.24 0.94
N VAL A 49 16.95 -3.69 -0.15
CA VAL A 49 17.46 -4.47 -1.29
C VAL A 49 18.92 -4.15 -1.55
N PRO A 50 19.73 -5.17 -1.89
CA PRO A 50 21.16 -4.98 -2.13
C PRO A 50 21.47 -4.21 -3.43
N ASN A 51 20.50 -4.05 -4.33
CA ASN A 51 20.67 -3.35 -5.60
C ASN A 51 19.39 -2.60 -6.01
N ASN A 52 19.54 -1.39 -6.57
CA ASN A 52 18.49 -0.48 -7.04
C ASN A 52 17.74 -1.00 -8.30
N GLY A 53 17.16 -2.20 -8.23
CA GLY A 53 16.24 -2.66 -9.26
C GLY A 53 14.98 -1.82 -9.28
N ALA A 54 14.36 -1.66 -10.45
CA ALA A 54 13.03 -1.04 -10.53
C ALA A 54 12.03 -1.84 -9.69
N VAL A 55 11.41 -1.19 -8.73
CA VAL A 55 10.36 -1.76 -7.88
C VAL A 55 9.03 -1.49 -8.55
N VAL A 56 8.28 -2.55 -8.85
CA VAL A 56 6.91 -2.47 -9.35
C VAL A 56 5.99 -3.02 -8.29
N THR A 57 5.00 -2.22 -7.89
CA THR A 57 4.04 -2.60 -6.87
C THR A 57 2.62 -2.48 -7.39
N GLY A 58 1.70 -3.23 -6.81
CA GLY A 58 0.29 -3.15 -7.17
C GLY A 58 -0.61 -3.89 -6.21
N PHE A 59 -1.91 -3.86 -6.50
CA PHE A 59 -2.89 -4.71 -5.85
C PHE A 59 -3.44 -5.72 -6.83
N VAL A 60 -3.59 -6.94 -6.35
CA VAL A 60 -4.20 -8.04 -7.08
C VAL A 60 -5.40 -8.51 -6.27
N LEU A 61 -6.58 -8.43 -6.88
CA LEU A 61 -7.81 -8.96 -6.32
C LEU A 61 -8.07 -10.36 -6.89
N LYS A 62 -8.19 -11.37 -6.03
CA LYS A 62 -8.57 -12.74 -6.41
C LYS A 62 -9.87 -13.09 -5.69
N GLY A 63 -10.99 -12.95 -6.39
CA GLY A 63 -12.29 -13.03 -5.74
C GLY A 63 -12.48 -11.85 -4.77
N GLN A 64 -12.62 -12.13 -3.48
CA GLN A 64 -12.70 -11.10 -2.43
C GLN A 64 -11.34 -10.86 -1.74
N ASP A 65 -10.36 -11.74 -1.92
CA ASP A 65 -9.06 -11.64 -1.26
C ASP A 65 -8.16 -10.64 -1.97
N LEU A 66 -7.55 -9.74 -1.19
CA LEU A 66 -6.66 -8.69 -1.67
C LEU A 66 -5.21 -9.04 -1.35
N PHE A 67 -4.36 -8.96 -2.38
CA PHE A 67 -2.93 -9.17 -2.28
C PHE A 67 -2.17 -7.92 -2.72
N TYR A 68 -1.13 -7.56 -1.98
CA TYR A 68 -0.15 -6.57 -2.41
C TYR A 68 0.93 -7.29 -3.21
N SER A 69 1.10 -6.91 -4.47
CA SER A 69 2.13 -7.47 -5.35
C SER A 69 3.38 -6.61 -5.32
N ILE A 70 4.55 -7.23 -5.20
CA ILE A 70 5.85 -6.56 -5.32
C ILE A 70 6.71 -7.38 -6.27
N SER A 71 7.29 -6.73 -7.28
CA SER A 71 8.37 -7.30 -8.09
C SER A 71 9.55 -6.34 -8.13
N ILE A 72 10.75 -6.90 -8.13
CA ILE A 72 12.00 -6.12 -8.06
C ILE A 72 12.94 -6.64 -9.14
N GLY A 73 12.89 -6.02 -10.32
CA GLY A 73 13.72 -6.38 -11.47
C GLY A 73 13.93 -7.90 -11.63
N LYS A 74 15.19 -8.31 -11.84
CA LYS A 74 15.60 -9.72 -11.91
C LYS A 74 15.89 -10.37 -10.53
N GLN A 75 15.58 -9.69 -9.43
CA GLN A 75 15.99 -10.11 -8.08
C GLN A 75 14.87 -10.82 -7.31
N ILE A 76 13.63 -10.36 -7.46
CA ILE A 76 12.46 -10.98 -6.82
C ILE A 76 11.45 -11.34 -7.90
N ASP A 77 11.25 -12.65 -8.08
CA ASP A 77 10.05 -13.17 -8.75
C ASP A 77 8.82 -12.67 -7.98
N SER A 78 7.86 -12.10 -8.69
CA SER A 78 6.69 -11.39 -8.14
C SER A 78 6.15 -12.04 -6.86
N ALA A 79 6.26 -11.32 -5.73
CA ALA A 79 5.73 -11.74 -4.45
C ALA A 79 4.30 -11.23 -4.28
N LEU A 80 3.41 -12.09 -3.78
CA LEU A 80 2.05 -11.74 -3.38
C LEU A 80 1.92 -11.81 -1.87
N ILE A 81 1.72 -10.67 -1.23
CA ILE A 81 1.55 -10.56 0.22
C ILE A 81 0.05 -10.43 0.51
N PRO A 82 -0.58 -11.37 1.23
CA PRO A 82 -1.97 -11.23 1.66
C PRO A 82 -2.12 -9.97 2.51
N CYS A 83 -3.02 -9.06 2.10
CA CYS A 83 -3.14 -7.75 2.76
C CYS A 83 -4.57 -7.34 3.11
N GLY A 84 -5.57 -8.17 2.79
CA GLY A 84 -6.93 -7.97 3.26
C GLY A 84 -7.97 -8.54 2.32
N GLN A 85 -9.13 -7.89 2.27
CA GLN A 85 -10.26 -8.29 1.44
C GLN A 85 -11.06 -7.07 0.98
N ILE A 86 -11.66 -7.16 -0.20
CA ILE A 86 -12.64 -6.19 -0.72
C ILE A 86 -13.95 -6.94 -0.97
N VAL A 87 -14.99 -6.55 -0.24
CA VAL A 87 -16.32 -7.18 -0.33
C VAL A 87 -17.30 -6.22 -1.00
N PHE A 88 -17.82 -6.62 -2.15
CA PHE A 88 -18.89 -5.90 -2.84
C PHE A 88 -20.24 -6.28 -2.22
N LYS A 89 -20.86 -5.35 -1.51
CA LYS A 89 -22.23 -5.51 -1.01
C LYS A 89 -23.21 -5.15 -2.14
N LYS A 90 -24.19 -6.02 -2.38
CA LYS A 90 -25.31 -5.77 -3.30
C LYS A 90 -26.38 -4.93 -2.63
#